data_AF-A0A5S9ME95-F1
#
_entry.id   AF-A0A5S9ME95-F1
#
_cell.length_a   1.000
_cell.length_b   1.000
_cell.length_c   1.000
_cell.angle_alpha   90.00
_cell.angle_beta   90.00
_cell.angle_gamma   90.00
#
_symmetry.space_group_name_H-M   'P 1'
#
loop_
_entity.id
_entity.type
_entity.pdbx_description
1 polymer ?
#
loop_
_entity_poly.entity_id
_entity_poly.type
_entity_poly.pdbx_seq_one_letter_code
_entity_poly.pdbx_strand_id
1 'polypeptide(L)' 'MHVMEADAAMLAASDTCFVTIGPLTKEALLQYGISSETPDTYTIDGMLDLMCRLSERKLNH' A
#
# COMPACT_ATOMS: atom_id res chain seq x y z
N MET A 1 5.18 -20.93 8.93
CA MET A 1 5.27 -19.55 9.44
C MET A 1 6.48 -18.80 8.88
N HIS A 2 7.68 -19.42 8.82
CA HIS A 2 8.90 -18.79 8.28
C HIS A 2 8.84 -18.23 6.84
N VAL A 3 8.08 -18.86 5.95
CA VAL A 3 8.01 -18.41 4.53
C VAL A 3 7.27 -17.07 4.41
N MET A 4 6.18 -16.89 5.16
CA MET A 4 5.32 -15.71 5.09
C MET A 4 6.01 -14.44 5.63
N GLU A 5 6.87 -14.59 6.64
CA GLU A 5 7.67 -13.49 7.19
C GLU A 5 8.77 -13.05 6.21
N ALA A 6 9.40 -13.99 5.51
CA ALA A 6 10.43 -13.69 4.51
C ALA A 6 9.84 -12.95 3.31
N ASP A 7 8.69 -13.38 2.81
CA ASP A 7 7.99 -12.71 1.71
C ASP A 7 7.56 -11.28 2.10
N ALA A 8 7.03 -11.10 3.31
CA ALA A 8 6.65 -9.80 3.83
C ALA A 8 7.85 -8.84 3.94
N ALA A 9 9.00 -9.33 4.44
CA ALA A 9 10.21 -8.53 4.54
C ALA A 9 10.72 -8.10 3.16
N MET A 10 10.67 -8.99 2.16
CA MET A 10 11.04 -8.66 0.78
C MET A 10 10.11 -7.59 0.19
N LEU A 11 8.80 -7.71 0.43
CA LEU A 11 7.81 -6.73 -0.02
C LEU A 11 8.01 -5.36 0.66
N ALA A 12 8.24 -5.34 1.96
CA ALA A 12 8.49 -4.13 2.74
C ALA A 12 9.76 -3.38 2.30
N ALA A 13 10.76 -4.10 1.79
CA ALA A 13 12.01 -3.52 1.27
C ALA A 13 11.94 -3.12 -0.22
N SER A 14 10.83 -3.38 -0.91
CA SER A 14 10.69 -3.11 -2.35
C SER A 14 10.30 -1.65 -2.64
N ASP A 15 10.54 -1.17 -3.87
CA ASP A 15 10.05 0.12 -4.37
C ASP A 15 8.57 0.05 -4.84
N THR A 16 7.81 -0.90 -4.28
CA THR A 16 6.40 -1.09 -4.60
C THR A 16 5.55 -0.14 -3.77
N CYS A 17 4.70 0.65 -4.43
CA CYS A 17 3.68 1.42 -3.74
C CYS A 17 2.47 0.53 -3.45
N PHE A 18 2.24 0.23 -2.17
CA PHE A 18 1.05 -0.50 -1.74
C PHE A 18 -0.09 0.47 -1.47
N VAL A 19 -1.29 0.11 -1.94
CA VAL A 19 -2.52 0.89 -1.74
C VAL A 19 -3.56 -0.02 -1.09
N THR A 20 -4.23 0.50 -0.07
CA THR A 20 -5.31 -0.18 0.65
C THR A 20 -6.60 0.62 0.55
N ILE A 21 -7.75 -0.05 0.55
CA ILE A 21 -9.06 0.61 0.48
C ILE A 21 -9.36 1.37 1.78
N GLY A 22 -8.95 0.84 2.93
CA GLY A 22 -9.33 1.39 4.23
C GLY A 22 -8.32 1.13 5.35
N PRO A 23 -8.53 1.77 6.50
CA PRO A 23 -7.55 1.84 7.59
C PRO A 23 -7.29 0.49 8.25
N LEU A 24 -8.31 -0.37 8.35
CA LEU A 24 -8.15 -1.71 8.93
C LEU A 24 -7.12 -2.55 8.16
N THR A 25 -7.16 -2.52 6.83
CA THR A 25 -6.19 -3.24 5.99
C THR A 25 -4.80 -2.60 6.04
N LYS A 26 -4.73 -1.26 6.12
CA LYS A 26 -3.47 -0.52 6.31
C LYS A 26 -2.78 -0.95 7.60
N GLU A 27 -3.52 -1.01 8.71
CA GLU A 27 -2.99 -1.43 10.00
C GLU A 27 -2.48 -2.87 9.97
N ALA A 28 -3.21 -3.77 9.30
CA ALA A 28 -2.78 -5.16 9.13
C ALA A 28 -1.48 -5.27 8.33
N LEU A 29 -1.32 -4.53 7.22
CA LEU A 29 -0.07 -4.50 6.45
C LEU A 29 1.10 -3.92 7.28
N LEU A 30 0.84 -2.90 8.09
CA LEU A 30 1.84 -2.26 8.93
C LEU A 30 2.42 -3.23 9.98
N GLN A 31 1.62 -4.19 10.47
CA GLN A 31 2.12 -5.25 11.38
C GLN A 31 3.19 -6.13 10.74
N TYR A 32 3.21 -6.22 9.40
CA TYR A 32 4.24 -6.91 8.63
C TYR A 32 5.39 -5.99 8.17
N GLY A 33 5.41 -4.73 8.61
CA GLY A 33 6.38 -3.72 8.19
C GLY A 33 6.11 -3.13 6.79
N ILE A 34 4.98 -3.46 6.17
CA ILE A 34 4.61 -2.98 4.83
C ILE A 34 3.81 -1.68 4.98
N SER A 35 4.38 -0.56 4.52
CA SER A 35 3.66 0.71 4.45
C SER A 35 2.72 0.75 3.25
N SER A 36 1.53 1.32 3.42
CA SER A 36 0.58 1.54 2.33
C SER A 36 -0.11 2.90 2.40
N GLU A 37 -0.47 3.42 1.24
CA GLU A 37 -1.36 4.57 1.09
C GLU A 37 -2.83 4.12 1.21
N THR A 38 -3.71 5.02 1.62
CA THR A 38 -5.15 4.76 1.79
C THR A 38 -5.93 6.00 1.39
N PRO A 39 -7.04 5.89 0.63
CA PRO A 39 -7.84 7.06 0.30
C PRO A 39 -8.58 7.57 1.54
N ASP A 40 -8.93 8.86 1.56
CA ASP A 40 -9.76 9.43 2.63
C ASP A 40 -11.20 8.90 2.57
N THR A 41 -11.66 8.59 1.35
CA THR A 41 -12.94 7.96 1.08
C THR A 41 -12.71 6.47 0.85
N TYR A 42 -13.13 5.62 1.79
CA TYR A 42 -12.90 4.17 1.77
C TYR A 42 -13.81 3.42 0.78
N THR A 43 -13.78 3.85 -0.48
CA THR A 43 -14.53 3.27 -1.60
C THR A 43 -13.57 2.88 -2.71
N ILE A 44 -14.07 2.09 -3.67
CA ILE A 44 -13.30 1.72 -4.86
C ILE A 44 -12.91 2.98 -5.65
N ASP A 45 -13.85 3.91 -5.83
CA ASP A 45 -13.60 5.16 -6.55
C ASP A 45 -12.50 5.99 -5.89
N GLY A 46 -12.56 6.16 -4.56
CA GLY A 46 -11.51 6.87 -3.82
C GLY A 46 -10.13 6.21 -3.94
N MET A 47 -10.09 4.88 -3.96
CA MET A 47 -8.84 4.13 -4.17
C MET A 47 -8.27 4.35 -5.58
N LEU A 48 -9.11 4.29 -6.61
CA LEU A 48 -8.69 4.53 -8.00
C LEU A 48 -8.17 5.96 -8.18
N ASP A 49 -8.86 6.95 -7.62
CA ASP A 49 -8.42 8.36 -7.63
C ASP A 49 -7.06 8.54 -6.96
N LEU A 50 -6.84 7.87 -5.82
CA LEU A 50 -5.54 7.87 -5.15
C LEU A 50 -4.45 7.23 -6.03
N MET A 51 -4.72 6.07 -6.63
CA MET A 51 -3.75 5.38 -7.49
C MET A 51 -3.34 6.23 -8.70
N CYS A 52 -4.28 6.93 -9.34
CA CYS A 52 -3.99 7.86 -10.43
C CYS A 52 -3.04 8.97 -9.99
N ARG A 53 -3.33 9.65 -8.86
CA ARG A 53 -2.46 10.72 -8.32
C ARG A 53 -1.05 10.23 -7.97
N LEU A 54 -0.94 9.02 -7.40
CA LEU A 54 0.35 8.42 -7.06
C LEU A 54 1.17 8.10 -8.31
N SER A 55 0.51 7.60 -9.37
CA SER A 55 1.13 7.33 -10.67
C SER A 55 1.70 8.61 -11.29
N GLU A 56 0.94 9.69 -11.28
CA GLU A 56 1.38 11.01 -11.77
C GLU A 56 2.59 11.54 -10.97
N ARG A 57 2.60 11.37 -9.65
CA ARG A 57 3.74 11.78 -8.80
C ARG A 57 5.02 11.03 -9.17
N LYS A 58 4.94 9.74 -9.50
CA LYS A 58 6.11 8.92 -9.86
C LYS A 58 6.68 9.27 -11.24
N LEU A 59 5.86 9.78 -12.16
CA LEU A 59 6.30 10.19 -13.50
C LEU A 59 7.03 11.54 -13.53
N ASN A 60 6.84 12.37 -12.50
CA ASN A 60 7.39 13.73 -12.42
C ASN A 60 8.68 13.82 -11.57
N HIS A 61 9.29 12.68 -11.26
CA HIS A 61 10.49 12.54 -10.43
C HIS A 61 11.56 11.72 -11.17
#